data_AF-B2SZ21-F1
#
_entry.id   AF-B2SZ21-F1
#
_cell.length_a   1.000
_cell.length_b   1.000
_cell.length_c   1.000
_cell.angle_alpha   90.00
_cell.angle_beta   90.00
_cell.angle_gamma   90.00
#
_symmetry.space_group_name_H-M   'P 1'
#
loop_
_entity.id
_entity.type
_entity.pdbx_description
1 polymer ?
#
loop_
_entity_poly.entity_id
_entity_poly.type
_entity_poly.pdbx_seq_one_letter_code
_entity_poly.pdbx_strand_id
1 'polypeptide(L)'
;MAMSKGKRWAVAVGGVLLVLIVVVVGALQFAQREVKERVIAALGPLGSAENIEVGLTSVRLTNVLLKAPPGWPAGDPLRADEITLTPDIRDLIARRMHVRSVVVRGFDIAVLRTKDGAIRLMPNLRETVNQSDAEASGPAASIPREKQIDHISFEQGNFHFYDMTVGPPAFKVTVSNANATVDNLRLPALTDPTNVNVTGSIKGPTHTGTVSFGGWIKVASKDSQTTSKLRGVDIVMLDPYLIKKAGAKAQVAGGTIDLTVDSTVSNYQLHAPGTLTIHNLQLADSGNPLDTFMSIPTKAAVAALKSHNGDITLHFVLDGNLRDPKFSVQEGLMKRIGNGFAKALGVSVEDVAKGAGETVKGLGNALKNLLGQ
;
A
#
# COMPACT_ATOMS: atom_id res chain seq x y z
N MET A 1 53.83 -1.00 57.18
CA MET A 1 54.51 -1.68 56.05
C MET A 1 54.47 -0.75 54.84
N ALA A 2 55.62 -0.23 54.40
CA ALA A 2 55.70 0.68 53.26
C ALA A 2 55.49 -0.09 51.94
N MET A 3 54.48 0.28 51.15
CA MET A 3 54.27 -0.33 49.84
C MET A 3 55.46 -0.06 48.90
N SER A 4 55.93 -1.09 48.18
CA SER A 4 56.99 -0.94 47.19
C SER A 4 56.57 0.03 46.08
N LYS A 5 57.54 0.74 45.47
CA LYS A 5 57.28 1.75 44.43
C LYS A 5 56.41 1.20 43.29
N GLY A 6 56.59 -0.06 42.89
CA GLY A 6 55.76 -0.72 41.86
C GLY A 6 54.30 -0.93 42.29
N LYS A 7 54.05 -1.28 43.57
CA LYS A 7 52.69 -1.46 44.11
C LYS A 7 51.94 -0.13 44.23
N ARG A 8 52.65 0.97 44.55
CA ARG A 8 52.09 2.33 44.58
C ARG A 8 51.71 2.83 43.17
N TRP A 9 52.50 2.47 42.16
CA TRP A 9 52.22 2.83 40.78
C TRP A 9 51.03 2.05 40.22
N ALA A 10 50.93 0.75 40.50
CA ALA A 10 49.78 -0.06 40.13
C ALA A 10 48.46 0.44 40.75
N VAL A 11 48.49 0.85 42.03
CA VAL A 11 47.32 1.45 42.71
C VAL A 11 46.93 2.80 42.10
N ALA A 12 47.91 3.64 41.74
CA ALA A 12 47.66 4.92 41.09
C ALA A 12 47.04 4.75 39.69
N VAL A 13 47.57 3.83 38.88
CA VAL A 13 47.05 3.52 37.54
C VAL A 13 45.64 2.93 37.62
N GLY A 14 45.38 2.03 38.58
CA GLY A 14 44.05 1.46 38.80
C GLY A 14 43.01 2.52 39.22
N GLY A 15 43.40 3.49 40.06
CA GLY A 15 42.53 4.59 40.45
C GLY A 15 42.15 5.52 39.29
N VAL A 16 43.11 5.84 38.41
CA VAL A 16 42.87 6.68 37.21
C VAL A 16 41.94 5.99 36.21
N LEU A 17 42.12 4.68 35.99
CA LEU A 17 41.24 3.88 35.15
C LEU A 17 39.80 3.85 35.68
N LEU A 18 39.62 3.71 36.99
CA LEU A 18 38.30 3.67 37.62
C LEU A 18 37.58 5.03 37.50
N VAL A 19 38.30 6.14 37.68
CA VAL A 19 37.77 7.49 37.46
C VAL A 19 37.39 7.70 35.99
N LEU A 20 38.22 7.27 35.04
CA LEU A 20 37.90 7.31 33.61
C LEU A 20 36.66 6.48 33.28
N ILE A 21 36.51 5.30 33.86
CA ILE A 21 35.31 4.46 33.69
C ILE A 21 34.08 5.18 34.26
N VAL A 22 34.16 5.76 35.46
CA VAL A 22 33.04 6.51 36.06
C VAL A 22 32.68 7.75 35.24
N VAL A 23 33.66 8.47 34.71
CA VAL A 23 33.44 9.63 33.82
C VAL A 23 32.81 9.20 32.50
N VAL A 24 33.29 8.10 31.89
CA VAL A 24 32.74 7.53 30.66
C VAL A 24 31.31 7.05 30.90
N VAL A 25 31.05 6.31 31.98
CA VAL A 25 29.72 5.82 32.36
C VAL A 25 28.79 7.00 32.67
N GLY A 26 29.26 8.01 33.39
CA GLY A 26 28.50 9.23 33.67
C GLY A 26 28.18 10.04 32.41
N ALA A 27 29.13 10.18 31.50
CA ALA A 27 28.91 10.84 30.21
C ALA A 27 27.93 10.08 29.32
N LEU A 28 27.99 8.74 29.31
CA LEU A 28 27.04 7.88 28.61
C LEU A 28 25.63 8.04 29.19
N GLN A 29 25.49 8.04 30.53
CA GLN A 29 24.20 8.27 31.20
C GLN A 29 23.63 9.66 30.91
N PHE A 30 24.47 10.69 30.88
CA PHE A 30 24.06 12.04 30.52
C PHE A 30 23.60 12.11 29.06
N ALA A 31 24.35 11.52 28.13
CA ALA A 31 23.98 11.44 26.72
C ALA A 31 22.66 10.68 26.51
N GLN A 32 22.42 9.59 27.26
CA GLN A 32 21.17 8.85 27.22
C GLN A 32 19.97 9.71 27.65
N ARG A 33 20.12 10.52 28.71
CA ARG A 33 19.07 11.44 29.17
C ARG A 33 18.76 12.51 28.13
N GLU A 34 19.79 13.15 27.58
CA GLU A 34 19.66 14.17 26.55
C GLU A 34 18.95 13.62 25.30
N VAL A 35 19.33 12.42 24.85
CA VAL A 35 18.65 11.74 23.72
C VAL A 35 17.21 11.42 24.06
N LYS A 36 16.94 10.90 25.26
CA LYS A 36 15.58 10.58 25.71
C LYS A 36 14.69 11.83 25.71
N GLU A 37 15.17 12.95 26.24
CA GLU A 37 14.43 14.22 26.25
C GLU A 37 14.15 14.73 24.84
N ARG A 38 15.11 14.63 23.91
CA ARG A 38 14.91 15.00 22.50
C ARG A 38 13.90 14.11 21.80
N VAL A 39 13.91 12.80 22.08
CA VAL A 39 12.92 11.86 21.54
C VAL A 39 11.52 12.18 22.09
N ILE A 40 11.40 12.49 23.38
CA ILE A 40 10.13 12.92 23.98
C ILE A 40 9.64 14.22 23.32
N ALA A 41 10.52 15.21 23.16
CA ALA A 41 10.17 16.48 22.54
C ALA A 41 9.74 16.31 21.06
N ALA A 42 10.42 15.45 20.31
CA ALA A 42 10.08 15.15 18.92
C ALA A 42 8.78 14.34 18.79
N LEU A 43 8.53 13.39 19.71
CA LEU A 43 7.34 12.55 19.70
C LEU A 43 6.10 13.26 20.23
N GLY A 44 6.23 14.19 21.18
CA GLY A 44 5.10 14.83 21.88
C GLY A 44 4.00 15.42 20.97
N PRO A 45 4.35 16.18 19.91
CA PRO A 45 3.39 16.67 18.92
C PRO A 45 2.73 15.55 18.09
N LEU A 46 3.46 14.47 17.86
CA LEU A 46 3.09 13.38 16.96
C LEU A 46 2.31 12.27 17.65
N GLY A 47 2.55 12.04 18.94
CA GLY A 47 2.18 10.81 19.63
C GLY A 47 2.69 10.72 21.07
N SER A 48 2.81 9.48 21.53
CA SER A 48 3.37 9.08 22.82
C SER A 48 4.00 7.70 22.73
N ALA A 49 4.92 7.41 23.64
CA ALA A 49 5.44 6.07 23.90
C ALA A 49 5.44 5.87 25.41
N GLU A 50 5.11 4.67 25.87
CA GLU A 50 5.08 4.36 27.30
C GLU A 50 6.50 4.29 27.88
N ASN A 51 7.40 3.62 27.17
CA ASN A 51 8.80 3.52 27.55
C ASN A 51 9.71 3.96 26.41
N ILE A 52 10.81 4.61 26.78
CA ILE A 52 11.86 5.09 25.88
C ILE A 52 13.20 4.69 26.48
N GLU A 53 13.84 3.72 25.83
CA GLU A 53 15.13 3.17 26.20
C GLU A 53 16.18 3.61 25.19
N VAL A 54 17.20 4.32 25.67
CA VAL A 54 18.34 4.74 24.85
C VAL A 54 19.50 3.79 25.11
N GLY A 55 19.69 2.85 24.20
CA GLY A 55 20.84 1.95 24.17
C GLY A 55 22.11 2.64 23.66
N LEU A 56 23.20 1.89 23.59
CA LEU A 56 24.49 2.41 23.09
C LEU A 56 24.43 2.78 21.60
N THR A 57 23.66 2.02 20.81
CA THR A 57 23.61 2.16 19.34
C THR A 57 22.20 2.30 18.79
N SER A 58 21.18 2.26 19.65
CA SER A 58 19.79 2.23 19.22
C SER A 58 18.88 2.89 20.25
N VAL A 59 17.75 3.42 19.80
CA VAL A 59 16.65 3.90 20.65
C VAL A 59 15.47 2.96 20.48
N ARG A 60 14.96 2.41 21.58
CA ARG A 60 13.77 1.54 21.60
C ARG A 60 12.61 2.29 22.26
N LEU A 61 11.47 2.29 21.59
CA LEU A 61 10.21 2.82 22.08
C LEU A 61 9.24 1.65 22.23
N THR A 62 8.49 1.61 23.33
CA THR A 62 7.51 0.55 23.61
C THR A 62 6.12 1.15 23.77
N ASN A 63 5.10 0.45 23.28
CA ASN A 63 3.70 0.87 23.27
C ASN A 63 3.54 2.28 22.69
N VAL A 64 3.97 2.42 21.43
CA VAL A 64 3.94 3.68 20.69
C VAL A 64 2.54 3.90 20.13
N LEU A 65 2.03 5.10 20.29
CA LEU A 65 0.78 5.55 19.72
C LEU A 65 0.97 6.91 19.05
N LEU A 66 0.66 7.02 17.77
CA LEU A 66 0.59 8.30 17.08
C LEU A 66 -0.81 8.88 17.19
N LYS A 67 -0.90 10.16 17.57
CA LYS A 67 -2.17 10.87 17.72
C LYS A 67 -2.82 11.04 16.35
N ALA A 68 -4.13 10.84 16.29
CA ALA A 68 -4.91 11.20 15.11
C ALA A 68 -5.07 12.73 15.03
N PRO A 69 -4.94 13.35 13.84
CA PRO A 69 -5.31 14.75 13.68
C PRO A 69 -6.84 14.91 13.85
N PRO A 70 -7.33 16.11 14.21
CA PRO A 70 -8.77 16.37 14.30
C PRO A 70 -9.49 16.00 12.99
N GLY A 71 -10.58 15.23 13.10
CA GLY A 71 -11.38 14.80 11.94
C GLY A 71 -10.80 13.63 11.14
N TRP A 72 -9.79 12.93 11.64
CA TRP A 72 -9.31 11.69 11.04
C TRP A 72 -10.43 10.63 11.00
N PRO A 73 -10.84 10.15 9.81
CA PRO A 73 -12.02 9.29 9.67
C PRO A 73 -11.73 7.80 9.84
N ALA A 74 -10.51 7.43 10.20
CA ALA A 74 -10.08 6.06 10.44
C ALA A 74 -9.67 5.86 11.91
N GLY A 75 -9.29 4.64 12.29
CA GLY A 75 -8.74 4.36 13.62
C GLY A 75 -7.40 5.04 13.86
N ASP A 76 -6.69 4.64 14.91
CA ASP A 76 -5.38 5.20 15.24
C ASP A 76 -4.42 5.16 14.02
N PRO A 77 -3.76 6.29 13.66
CA PRO A 77 -2.89 6.34 12.48
C PRO A 77 -1.74 5.33 12.54
N LEU A 78 -1.15 5.16 13.73
CA LEU A 78 -0.17 4.12 14.02
C LEU A 78 -0.23 3.79 15.51
N ARG A 79 -0.37 2.52 15.81
CA ARG A 79 0.01 1.91 17.09
C ARG A 79 1.11 0.89 16.83
N ALA A 80 2.06 0.75 17.74
CA ALA A 80 3.08 -0.28 17.64
C ALA A 80 3.52 -0.75 19.03
N ASP A 81 3.68 -2.05 19.21
CA ASP A 81 4.22 -2.63 20.44
C ASP A 81 5.66 -2.18 20.65
N GLU A 82 6.46 -2.14 19.59
CA GLU A 82 7.86 -1.72 19.64
C GLU A 82 8.31 -0.97 18.39
N ILE A 83 9.09 0.10 18.58
CA ILE A 83 9.85 0.77 17.52
C ILE A 83 11.31 0.84 17.93
N THR A 84 12.21 0.24 17.14
CA THR A 84 13.66 0.33 17.34
C THR A 84 14.30 1.15 16.22
N LEU A 85 14.96 2.25 16.58
CA LEU A 85 15.70 3.14 15.71
C LEU A 85 17.20 2.91 15.89
N THR A 86 17.92 2.62 14.80
CA THR A 86 19.38 2.46 14.80
C THR A 86 20.02 3.56 13.95
N PRO A 87 20.52 4.65 14.54
CA PRO A 87 21.22 5.70 13.81
C PRO A 87 22.63 5.28 13.38
N ASP A 88 23.20 5.94 12.37
CA ASP A 88 24.62 5.83 12.07
C ASP A 88 25.44 6.79 12.94
N ILE A 89 26.19 6.24 13.89
CA ILE A 89 26.96 7.01 14.88
C ILE A 89 28.06 7.85 14.20
N ARG A 90 28.66 7.37 13.11
CA ARG A 90 29.75 8.10 12.43
C ARG A 90 29.20 9.35 11.76
N ASP A 91 28.05 9.22 11.12
CA ASP A 91 27.38 10.33 10.46
C ASP A 91 26.80 11.33 11.46
N LEU A 92 26.34 10.87 12.63
CA LEU A 92 25.94 11.77 13.71
C LEU A 92 27.10 12.66 14.18
N ILE A 93 28.32 12.11 14.28
CA ILE A 93 29.54 12.90 14.59
C ILE A 93 29.82 13.92 13.48
N ALA A 94 29.61 13.53 12.22
CA ALA A 94 29.73 14.40 11.06
C ALA A 94 28.53 15.36 10.86
N ARG A 95 27.58 15.41 11.81
CA ARG A 95 26.34 16.22 11.78
C ARG A 95 25.41 15.90 10.60
N ARG A 96 25.52 14.70 10.02
CA ARG A 96 24.60 14.16 9.01
C ARG A 96 23.52 13.33 9.71
N MET A 97 22.29 13.43 9.23
CA MET A 97 21.18 12.66 9.77
C MET A 97 21.01 11.40 8.94
N HIS A 98 21.69 10.34 9.37
CA HIS A 98 21.64 9.04 8.72
C HIS A 98 21.13 7.98 9.70
N VAL A 99 20.05 7.32 9.31
CA VAL A 99 19.44 6.23 10.05
C VAL A 99 19.68 4.93 9.30
N ARG A 100 20.36 3.99 9.94
CA ARG A 100 20.63 2.69 9.34
C ARG A 100 19.38 1.82 9.30
N SER A 101 18.61 1.80 10.39
CA SER A 101 17.37 1.03 10.38
C SER A 101 16.30 1.58 11.31
N VAL A 102 15.05 1.36 10.92
CA VAL A 102 13.86 1.52 11.76
C VAL A 102 13.10 0.20 11.72
N VAL A 103 12.86 -0.42 12.86
CA VAL A 103 12.09 -1.67 12.98
C VAL A 103 10.84 -1.39 13.78
N VAL A 104 9.67 -1.64 13.20
CA VAL A 104 8.35 -1.44 13.82
C VAL A 104 7.68 -2.81 13.98
N ARG A 105 7.44 -3.25 15.22
CA ARG A 105 6.85 -4.56 15.52
C ARG A 105 5.47 -4.44 16.14
N GLY A 106 4.60 -5.40 15.86
CA GLY A 106 3.26 -5.47 16.46
C GLY A 106 2.46 -4.21 16.16
N PHE A 107 2.46 -3.80 14.89
CA PHE A 107 1.88 -2.52 14.49
C PHE A 107 0.40 -2.64 14.07
N ASP A 108 -0.36 -1.59 14.28
CA ASP A 108 -1.64 -1.35 13.63
C ASP A 108 -1.56 0.01 12.92
N ILE A 109 -1.63 0.01 11.59
CA ILE A 109 -1.48 1.23 10.78
C ILE A 109 -2.76 1.47 9.97
N ALA A 110 -3.33 2.66 10.11
CA ALA A 110 -4.47 3.09 9.31
C ALA A 110 -4.02 3.72 7.99
N VAL A 111 -4.49 3.16 6.87
CA VAL A 111 -4.34 3.67 5.52
C VAL A 111 -5.71 4.13 5.04
N LEU A 112 -5.84 5.41 4.68
CA LEU A 112 -7.11 5.98 4.24
C LEU A 112 -7.05 6.31 2.75
N ARG A 113 -8.00 5.80 1.96
CA ARG A 113 -8.33 6.35 0.65
C ARG A 113 -9.50 7.31 0.79
N THR A 114 -9.26 8.57 0.49
CA THR A 114 -10.29 9.63 0.54
C THR A 114 -11.26 9.53 -0.65
N LYS A 115 -12.35 10.30 -0.62
CA LYS A 115 -13.39 10.26 -1.67
C LYS A 115 -12.87 10.64 -3.07
N ASP A 116 -11.88 11.52 -3.13
CA ASP A 116 -11.14 11.94 -4.32
C ASP A 116 -10.06 10.92 -4.76
N GLY A 117 -9.92 9.80 -4.03
CA GLY A 117 -8.98 8.72 -4.36
C GLY A 117 -7.57 8.91 -3.82
N ALA A 118 -7.27 10.01 -3.14
CA ALA A 118 -5.96 10.24 -2.55
C ALA A 118 -5.69 9.26 -1.39
N ILE A 119 -4.47 8.73 -1.33
CA ILE A 119 -4.02 7.86 -0.24
C ILE A 119 -3.35 8.71 0.85
N ARG A 120 -3.86 8.58 2.07
CA ARG A 120 -3.33 9.22 3.28
C ARG A 120 -2.87 8.15 4.26
N LEU A 121 -1.67 8.35 4.77
CA LEU A 121 -0.99 7.49 5.75
C LEU A 121 -0.23 8.42 6.69
N MET A 122 -0.27 8.13 8.00
CA MET A 122 0.48 8.83 9.03
C MET A 122 0.51 10.36 8.83
N PRO A 123 -0.65 11.03 8.83
CA PRO A 123 -0.78 12.43 8.41
C PRO A 123 0.15 13.39 9.16
N ASN A 124 0.28 13.23 10.47
CA ASN A 124 1.10 14.12 11.30
C ASN A 124 2.60 14.01 10.99
N LEU A 125 3.09 12.84 10.55
CA LEU A 125 4.49 12.70 10.11
C LEU A 125 4.76 13.46 8.81
N ARG A 126 3.77 13.49 7.90
CA ARG A 126 3.90 14.23 6.64
C ARG A 126 3.88 15.73 6.88
N GLU A 127 3.01 16.20 7.78
CA GLU A 127 2.91 17.61 8.14
C GLU A 127 4.19 18.12 8.81
N THR A 128 4.79 17.34 9.72
CA THR A 128 6.06 17.72 10.35
C THR A 128 7.23 17.77 9.37
N VAL A 129 7.31 16.85 8.40
CA VAL A 129 8.31 16.93 7.32
C VAL A 129 8.10 18.19 6.49
N ASN A 130 6.86 18.49 6.08
CA ASN A 130 6.55 19.65 5.25
C ASN A 130 6.73 20.99 5.99
N GLN A 131 6.40 21.07 7.29
CA GLN A 131 6.57 22.28 8.11
C GLN A 131 8.05 22.58 8.40
N SER A 132 8.86 21.53 8.60
CA SER A 132 10.32 21.67 8.76
C SER A 132 10.98 22.34 7.54
N ASP A 133 10.46 22.09 6.34
CA ASP A 133 10.94 22.73 5.10
C ASP A 133 10.45 24.18 4.94
N ALA A 134 9.25 24.50 5.46
CA ALA A 134 8.68 25.85 5.40
C ALA A 134 9.33 26.82 6.40
N GLU A 135 9.60 26.38 7.64
CA GLU A 135 10.26 27.20 8.67
C GLU A 135 11.76 27.43 8.38
N ALA A 136 12.38 26.60 7.53
CA ALA A 136 13.74 26.79 7.05
C ALA A 136 13.90 27.93 6.03
N SER A 137 12.82 28.63 5.66
CA SER A 137 12.82 29.74 4.69
C SER A 137 13.12 31.13 5.29
N GLY A 138 13.60 31.21 6.54
CA GLY A 138 14.07 32.46 7.16
C GLY A 138 15.48 32.88 6.70
N PRO A 139 15.91 34.15 6.91
CA PRO A 139 17.16 34.70 6.36
C PRO A 139 18.47 34.10 6.91
N ALA A 140 18.38 33.19 7.89
CA ALA A 140 19.52 32.43 8.39
C ALA A 140 19.43 31.00 7.83
N ALA A 141 20.13 30.75 6.74
CA ALA A 141 20.19 29.47 6.05
C ALA A 141 20.44 28.30 7.01
N SER A 142 19.40 27.52 7.30
CA SER A 142 19.57 26.14 7.73
C SER A 142 19.48 25.27 6.48
N ILE A 143 20.63 24.81 5.99
CA ILE A 143 20.71 23.87 4.87
C ILE A 143 19.74 22.72 5.17
N PRO A 144 18.80 22.37 4.27
CA PRO A 144 17.96 21.18 4.44
C PRO A 144 18.90 20.01 4.63
N ARG A 145 19.00 19.49 5.86
CA ARG A 145 19.88 18.35 6.13
C ARG A 145 19.23 17.17 5.47
N GLU A 146 19.79 16.74 4.34
CA GLU A 146 19.45 15.48 3.69
C GLU A 146 19.42 14.39 4.77
N LYS A 147 18.28 13.71 4.87
CA LYS A 147 18.10 12.61 5.80
C LYS A 147 18.03 11.33 4.99
N GLN A 148 18.92 10.41 5.30
CA GLN A 148 18.94 9.09 4.69
C GLN A 148 18.44 8.06 5.70
N ILE A 149 17.55 7.18 5.25
CA ILE A 149 17.13 6.00 6.00
C ILE A 149 17.39 4.78 5.09
N ASP A 150 18.33 3.92 5.49
CA ASP A 150 18.72 2.78 4.66
C ASP A 150 17.63 1.70 4.62
N HIS A 151 17.04 1.37 5.78
CA HIS A 151 16.07 0.29 5.91
C HIS A 151 14.96 0.62 6.91
N ILE A 152 13.72 0.32 6.55
CA ILE A 152 12.57 0.35 7.45
C ILE A 152 11.89 -1.01 7.34
N SER A 153 11.73 -1.73 8.46
CA SER A 153 10.92 -2.95 8.52
C SER A 153 9.68 -2.73 9.39
N PHE A 154 8.57 -3.29 8.91
CA PHE A 154 7.33 -3.45 9.64
C PHE A 154 7.10 -4.95 9.79
N GLU A 155 7.02 -5.44 11.03
CA GLU A 155 7.01 -6.86 11.34
C GLU A 155 5.77 -7.22 12.15
N GLN A 156 5.10 -8.31 11.75
CA GLN A 156 4.03 -8.95 12.55
C GLN A 156 2.91 -8.00 12.96
N GLY A 157 2.41 -7.19 12.03
CA GLY A 157 1.34 -6.21 12.32
C GLY A 157 0.12 -6.33 11.40
N ASN A 158 -0.68 -5.26 11.42
CA ASN A 158 -1.91 -5.12 10.67
C ASN A 158 -1.92 -3.78 9.92
N PHE A 159 -2.23 -3.83 8.62
CA PHE A 159 -2.65 -2.64 7.89
C PHE A 159 -4.17 -2.61 7.82
N HIS A 160 -4.77 -1.52 8.27
CA HIS A 160 -6.20 -1.26 8.16
C HIS A 160 -6.45 -0.27 7.02
N PHE A 161 -6.91 -0.78 5.89
CA PHE A 161 -7.28 0.02 4.73
C PHE A 161 -8.72 0.48 4.84
N TYR A 162 -8.95 1.79 4.84
CA TYR A 162 -10.26 2.42 4.88
C TYR A 162 -10.51 3.12 3.55
N ASP A 163 -11.51 2.66 2.78
CA ASP A 163 -11.84 3.22 1.48
C ASP A 163 -13.15 4.02 1.52
N MET A 164 -13.04 5.34 1.34
CA MET A 164 -14.20 6.24 1.29
C MET A 164 -14.81 6.38 -0.12
N THR A 165 -14.18 5.80 -1.15
CA THR A 165 -14.66 5.91 -2.53
C THR A 165 -15.89 5.05 -2.79
N VAL A 166 -16.17 4.04 -1.96
CA VAL A 166 -17.32 3.13 -2.12
C VAL A 166 -18.55 3.52 -1.31
N GLY A 167 -18.41 4.37 -0.30
CA GLY A 167 -19.54 4.92 0.46
C GLY A 167 -19.15 5.32 1.88
N PRO A 168 -20.02 6.06 2.61
CA PRO A 168 -19.99 6.13 4.06
C PRO A 168 -20.83 4.99 4.67
N PRO A 169 -20.38 4.34 5.76
CA PRO A 169 -19.05 4.46 6.36
C PRO A 169 -17.95 3.92 5.43
N ALA A 170 -16.69 4.33 5.66
CA ALA A 170 -15.56 3.87 4.88
C ALA A 170 -15.46 2.33 4.90
N PHE A 171 -15.24 1.72 3.75
CA PHE A 171 -15.09 0.28 3.68
C PHE A 171 -13.74 -0.14 4.25
N LYS A 172 -13.75 -0.98 5.30
CA LYS A 172 -12.54 -1.41 6.00
C LYS A 172 -12.10 -2.80 5.51
N VAL A 173 -10.85 -2.90 5.08
CA VAL A 173 -10.14 -4.15 4.83
C VAL A 173 -8.93 -4.22 5.75
N THR A 174 -8.73 -5.35 6.42
CA THR A 174 -7.54 -5.58 7.25
C THR A 174 -6.63 -6.57 6.56
N VAL A 175 -5.37 -6.16 6.36
CA VAL A 175 -4.27 -7.05 6.01
C VAL A 175 -3.57 -7.41 7.31
N SER A 176 -3.74 -8.65 7.77
CA SER A 176 -3.14 -9.18 9.00
C SER A 176 -1.86 -9.96 8.72
N ASN A 177 -1.12 -10.30 9.78
CA ASN A 177 0.19 -10.97 9.69
C ASN A 177 1.12 -10.26 8.70
N ALA A 178 1.02 -8.93 8.68
CA ALA A 178 1.62 -8.12 7.66
C ALA A 178 3.10 -7.90 7.95
N ASN A 179 3.91 -8.01 6.91
CA ASN A 179 5.31 -7.64 6.93
C ASN A 179 5.59 -6.70 5.77
N ALA A 180 6.35 -5.63 6.00
CA ALA A 180 6.75 -4.72 4.95
C ALA A 180 8.19 -4.24 5.12
N THR A 181 8.85 -3.93 4.01
CA THR A 181 10.16 -3.29 4.00
C THR A 181 10.13 -2.07 3.09
N VAL A 182 10.89 -1.05 3.47
CA VAL A 182 11.15 0.15 2.67
C VAL A 182 12.65 0.44 2.74
N ASP A 183 13.33 0.43 1.60
CA ASP A 183 14.78 0.63 1.53
C ASP A 183 15.15 1.89 0.76
N ASN A 184 16.26 2.52 1.16
CA ASN A 184 16.86 3.68 0.50
C ASN A 184 15.94 4.90 0.44
N LEU A 185 15.40 5.31 1.59
CA LEU A 185 14.54 6.48 1.69
C LEU A 185 15.40 7.73 1.91
N ARG A 186 15.46 8.63 0.91
CA ARG A 186 16.17 9.92 0.98
C ARG A 186 15.20 11.09 1.05
N LEU A 187 15.17 11.78 2.19
CA LEU A 187 14.28 12.89 2.49
C LEU A 187 15.02 14.24 2.43
N PRO A 188 14.33 15.33 2.07
CA PRO A 188 12.93 15.39 1.65
C PRO A 188 12.73 15.15 0.14
N ALA A 189 13.83 15.11 -0.63
CA ALA A 189 13.79 15.11 -2.10
C ALA A 189 13.04 13.92 -2.69
N LEU A 190 13.21 12.71 -2.14
CA LEU A 190 12.53 11.48 -2.56
C LEU A 190 12.62 11.19 -4.07
N THR A 191 13.74 11.58 -4.68
CA THR A 191 14.03 11.48 -6.12
C THR A 191 14.58 10.11 -6.52
N ASP A 192 15.21 9.42 -5.58
CA ASP A 192 15.84 8.12 -5.82
C ASP A 192 14.85 6.96 -5.73
N PRO A 193 15.16 5.82 -6.37
CA PRO A 193 14.36 4.61 -6.24
C PRO A 193 14.36 4.12 -4.78
N THR A 194 13.18 4.11 -4.17
CA THR A 194 12.91 3.47 -2.88
C THR A 194 12.35 2.07 -3.16
N ASN A 195 13.00 1.03 -2.66
CA ASN A 195 12.46 -0.34 -2.78
C ASN A 195 11.38 -0.54 -1.73
N VAL A 196 10.30 -1.20 -2.11
CA VAL A 196 9.18 -1.50 -1.23
C VAL A 196 8.79 -2.96 -1.40
N ASN A 197 8.47 -3.61 -0.30
CA ASN A 197 7.88 -4.94 -0.28
C ASN A 197 6.85 -5.01 0.84
N VAL A 198 5.72 -5.65 0.59
CA VAL A 198 4.61 -5.81 1.53
C VAL A 198 4.03 -7.19 1.30
N THR A 199 3.78 -7.91 2.38
CA THR A 199 3.08 -9.21 2.37
C THR A 199 2.10 -9.25 3.52
N GLY A 200 1.05 -10.05 3.40
CA GLY A 200 0.12 -10.30 4.48
C GLY A 200 -1.06 -11.15 4.06
N SER A 201 -2.02 -11.27 4.96
CA SER A 201 -3.21 -12.11 4.82
C SER A 201 -4.48 -11.27 4.88
N ILE A 202 -5.48 -11.63 4.09
CA ILE A 202 -6.81 -11.02 4.11
C ILE A 202 -7.79 -12.09 4.56
N LYS A 203 -8.30 -11.96 5.79
CA LYS A 203 -9.27 -12.90 6.34
C LYS A 203 -10.66 -12.60 5.75
N GLY A 204 -11.15 -13.50 4.90
CA GLY A 204 -12.52 -13.50 4.41
C GLY A 204 -13.44 -14.39 5.26
N PRO A 205 -14.73 -14.46 4.91
CA PRO A 205 -15.70 -15.30 5.62
C PRO A 205 -15.42 -16.80 5.53
N THR A 206 -14.81 -17.25 4.43
CA THR A 206 -14.62 -18.68 4.13
C THR A 206 -13.15 -19.05 3.96
N HIS A 207 -12.36 -18.17 3.33
CA HIS A 207 -10.94 -18.38 3.10
C HIS A 207 -10.09 -17.23 3.67
N THR A 208 -8.84 -17.54 3.97
CA THR A 208 -7.83 -16.52 4.23
C THR A 208 -6.96 -16.40 2.99
N GLY A 209 -7.16 -15.32 2.25
CA GLY A 209 -6.35 -15.00 1.09
C GLY A 209 -5.01 -14.37 1.47
N THR A 210 -4.13 -14.24 0.50
CA THR A 210 -2.84 -13.55 0.65
C THR A 210 -2.75 -12.34 -0.26
N VAL A 211 -2.01 -11.33 0.20
CA VAL A 211 -1.67 -10.14 -0.57
C VAL A 211 -0.16 -9.97 -0.57
N SER A 212 0.38 -9.58 -1.72
CA SER A 212 1.76 -9.09 -1.81
C SER A 212 1.85 -7.91 -2.75
N PHE A 213 2.77 -7.01 -2.45
CA PHE A 213 3.08 -5.84 -3.26
C PHE A 213 4.58 -5.59 -3.16
N GLY A 214 5.27 -5.42 -4.28
CA GLY A 214 6.69 -5.10 -4.22
C GLY A 214 7.23 -4.48 -5.49
N GLY A 215 8.40 -3.85 -5.40
CA GLY A 215 9.06 -3.17 -6.50
C GLY A 215 9.83 -1.95 -6.04
N TRP A 216 10.02 -0.98 -6.94
CA TRP A 216 10.67 0.30 -6.63
C TRP A 216 9.79 1.48 -7.03
N ILE A 217 9.90 2.58 -6.27
CA ILE A 217 9.14 3.81 -6.47
C ILE A 217 10.05 5.02 -6.29
N LYS A 218 10.02 5.97 -7.24
CA LYS A 218 10.52 7.34 -7.07
C LYS A 218 9.37 8.25 -6.68
N VAL A 219 9.25 8.58 -5.39
CA VAL A 219 8.03 9.25 -4.86
C VAL A 219 7.83 10.65 -5.46
N ALA A 220 8.91 11.36 -5.75
CA ALA A 220 8.87 12.71 -6.35
C ALA A 220 8.35 12.71 -7.80
N SER A 221 8.89 11.86 -8.67
CA SER A 221 8.48 11.78 -10.09
C SER A 221 7.26 10.89 -10.31
N LYS A 222 6.90 10.04 -9.34
CA LYS A 222 5.90 8.95 -9.44
C LYS A 222 6.33 7.78 -10.33
N ASP A 223 7.53 7.81 -10.90
CA ASP A 223 8.03 6.67 -11.67
C ASP A 223 8.17 5.45 -10.77
N SER A 224 7.77 4.29 -11.29
CA SER A 224 7.79 3.06 -10.51
C SER A 224 7.73 1.82 -11.39
N GLN A 225 8.18 0.70 -10.84
CA GLN A 225 7.89 -0.63 -11.36
C GLN A 225 7.51 -1.51 -10.18
N THR A 226 6.26 -1.97 -10.16
CA THR A 226 5.69 -2.68 -9.01
C THR A 226 4.82 -3.83 -9.45
N THR A 227 4.84 -4.92 -8.70
CA THR A 227 3.95 -6.07 -8.88
C THR A 227 3.04 -6.17 -7.67
N SER A 228 1.73 -6.27 -7.92
CA SER A 228 0.70 -6.51 -6.90
C SER A 228 0.06 -7.87 -7.14
N LYS A 229 -0.11 -8.68 -6.09
CA LYS A 229 -0.79 -9.97 -6.18
C LYS A 229 -1.80 -10.15 -5.05
N LEU A 230 -2.96 -10.66 -5.39
CA LEU A 230 -3.93 -11.26 -4.48
C LEU A 230 -4.07 -12.74 -4.83
N ARG A 231 -4.20 -13.61 -3.84
CA ARG A 231 -4.48 -15.03 -4.06
C ARG A 231 -5.49 -15.56 -3.04
N GLY A 232 -6.49 -16.28 -3.52
CA GLY A 232 -7.49 -16.94 -2.69
C GLY A 232 -8.31 -15.97 -1.84
N VAL A 233 -8.47 -14.71 -2.25
CA VAL A 233 -9.27 -13.73 -1.49
C VAL A 233 -10.74 -13.99 -1.77
N ASP A 234 -11.56 -14.10 -0.74
CA ASP A 234 -13.01 -14.29 -0.93
C ASP A 234 -13.61 -13.11 -1.69
N ILE A 235 -14.29 -13.39 -2.80
CA ILE A 235 -14.83 -12.35 -3.69
C ILE A 235 -15.86 -11.43 -3.01
N VAL A 236 -16.58 -11.96 -2.00
CA VAL A 236 -17.55 -11.22 -1.18
C VAL A 236 -16.90 -10.03 -0.45
N MET A 237 -15.58 -10.08 -0.19
CA MET A 237 -14.83 -8.96 0.38
C MET A 237 -14.70 -7.78 -0.59
N LEU A 238 -15.07 -7.95 -1.86
CA LEU A 238 -15.07 -6.89 -2.88
C LEU A 238 -16.46 -6.35 -3.21
N ASP A 239 -17.53 -6.85 -2.59
CA ASP A 239 -18.92 -6.44 -2.86
C ASP A 239 -19.12 -4.92 -2.96
N PRO A 240 -18.54 -4.08 -2.06
CA PRO A 240 -18.70 -2.63 -2.16
C PRO A 240 -18.19 -2.02 -3.47
N TYR A 241 -17.23 -2.68 -4.13
CA TYR A 241 -16.69 -2.26 -5.42
C TYR A 241 -17.49 -2.80 -6.61
N LEU A 242 -18.14 -3.97 -6.45
CA LEU A 242 -18.92 -4.62 -7.51
C LEU A 242 -20.26 -3.91 -7.72
N ILE A 243 -20.98 -3.61 -6.63
CA ILE A 243 -22.33 -3.02 -6.66
C ILE A 243 -22.29 -1.60 -7.27
N LYS A 244 -21.27 -0.80 -6.91
CA LYS A 244 -21.18 0.61 -7.33
C LYS A 244 -20.86 0.82 -8.81
N LYS A 245 -20.12 -0.11 -9.43
CA LYS A 245 -19.56 0.05 -10.78
C LYS A 245 -20.38 -0.64 -11.87
N ALA A 246 -21.01 -1.77 -11.57
CA ALA A 246 -21.67 -2.59 -12.59
C ALA A 246 -23.19 -2.35 -12.71
N GLY A 247 -23.81 -1.62 -11.77
CA GLY A 247 -25.28 -1.57 -11.67
C GLY A 247 -25.93 -2.94 -11.45
N ALA A 248 -25.12 -3.97 -11.18
CA ALA A 248 -25.54 -5.34 -11.04
C ALA A 248 -26.26 -5.52 -9.71
N LYS A 249 -27.51 -5.98 -9.77
CA LYS A 249 -28.30 -6.38 -8.60
C LYS A 249 -27.95 -7.78 -8.10
N ALA A 250 -27.23 -8.56 -8.90
CA ALA A 250 -26.80 -9.91 -8.55
C ALA A 250 -25.71 -9.83 -7.48
N GLN A 251 -26.05 -10.22 -6.25
CA GLN A 251 -25.11 -10.36 -5.15
C GLN A 251 -24.24 -11.59 -5.36
N VAL A 252 -22.96 -11.50 -5.01
CA VAL A 252 -22.05 -12.65 -5.08
C VAL A 252 -22.16 -13.41 -3.75
N ALA A 253 -22.44 -14.71 -3.81
CA ALA A 253 -22.59 -15.56 -2.64
C ALA A 253 -21.27 -16.23 -2.21
N GLY A 254 -20.33 -16.40 -3.14
CA GLY A 254 -19.06 -17.07 -2.84
C GLY A 254 -18.14 -17.23 -4.05
N GLY A 255 -16.96 -17.78 -3.77
CA GLY A 255 -15.85 -17.91 -4.71
C GLY A 255 -14.61 -17.15 -4.23
N THR A 256 -13.48 -17.39 -4.87
CA THR A 256 -12.22 -16.70 -4.55
C THR A 256 -11.64 -16.02 -5.78
N ILE A 257 -10.79 -15.03 -5.55
CA ILE A 257 -10.08 -14.31 -6.61
C ILE A 257 -8.57 -14.45 -6.45
N ASP A 258 -7.93 -14.60 -7.60
CA ASP A 258 -6.51 -14.42 -7.80
C ASP A 258 -6.32 -13.23 -8.73
N LEU A 259 -5.49 -12.27 -8.34
CA LEU A 259 -5.19 -11.08 -9.12
C LEU A 259 -3.67 -10.94 -9.21
N THR A 260 -3.14 -10.68 -10.40
CA THR A 260 -1.77 -10.20 -10.57
C THR A 260 -1.81 -8.96 -11.44
N VAL A 261 -1.11 -7.90 -11.03
CA VAL A 261 -0.96 -6.65 -11.78
C VAL A 261 0.51 -6.25 -11.74
N ASP A 262 1.12 -6.14 -12.92
CA ASP A 262 2.48 -5.65 -13.08
C ASP A 262 2.40 -4.22 -13.63
N SER A 263 2.69 -3.25 -12.79
CA SER A 263 2.52 -1.82 -13.07
C SER A 263 3.86 -1.16 -13.32
N THR A 264 3.96 -0.44 -14.44
CA THR A 264 5.07 0.47 -14.74
C THR A 264 4.53 1.88 -14.87
N VAL A 265 5.13 2.82 -14.17
CA VAL A 265 4.88 4.26 -14.33
C VAL A 265 6.16 4.92 -14.82
N SER A 266 6.05 5.66 -15.92
CA SER A 266 7.13 6.50 -16.42
C SER A 266 6.56 7.82 -16.90
N ASN A 267 7.10 8.95 -16.43
CA ASN A 267 6.66 10.29 -16.81
C ASN A 267 5.14 10.49 -16.63
N TYR A 268 4.61 10.02 -15.49
CA TYR A 268 3.17 10.01 -15.17
C TYR A 268 2.29 9.15 -16.09
N GLN A 269 2.86 8.40 -17.03
CA GLN A 269 2.13 7.42 -17.83
C GLN A 269 2.17 6.08 -17.13
N LEU A 270 0.99 5.56 -16.80
CA LEU A 270 0.77 4.22 -16.26
C LEU A 270 0.57 3.23 -17.43
N HIS A 271 1.25 2.09 -17.34
CA HIS A 271 0.97 0.88 -18.09
C HIS A 271 1.00 -0.30 -17.13
N ALA A 272 -0.14 -0.97 -16.93
CA ALA A 272 -0.29 -2.03 -15.96
C ALA A 272 -1.10 -3.22 -16.50
N PRO A 273 -0.46 -4.16 -17.22
CA PRO A 273 -1.06 -5.45 -17.53
C PRO A 273 -1.42 -6.22 -16.25
N GLY A 274 -2.54 -6.92 -16.30
CA GLY A 274 -3.01 -7.74 -15.20
C GLY A 274 -3.84 -8.93 -15.64
N THR A 275 -3.94 -9.89 -14.73
CA THR A 275 -4.78 -11.08 -14.88
C THR A 275 -5.59 -11.26 -13.61
N LEU A 276 -6.91 -11.35 -13.77
CA LEU A 276 -7.87 -11.68 -12.72
C LEU A 276 -8.44 -13.07 -13.02
N THR A 277 -8.32 -13.98 -12.07
CA THR A 277 -8.97 -15.30 -12.10
C THR A 277 -9.98 -15.38 -10.97
N ILE A 278 -11.20 -15.77 -11.30
CA ILE A 278 -12.27 -16.01 -10.33
C ILE A 278 -12.53 -17.51 -10.30
N HIS A 279 -12.35 -18.09 -9.13
CA HIS A 279 -12.58 -19.51 -8.87
C HIS A 279 -13.96 -19.72 -8.24
N ASN A 280 -14.67 -20.74 -8.72
CA ASN A 280 -15.92 -21.22 -8.13
C ASN A 280 -16.95 -20.11 -7.84
N LEU A 281 -17.12 -19.16 -8.77
CA LEU A 281 -18.07 -18.04 -8.62
C LEU A 281 -19.49 -18.57 -8.38
N GLN A 282 -20.06 -18.17 -7.24
CA GLN A 282 -21.43 -18.44 -6.83
C GLN A 282 -22.18 -17.10 -6.76
N LEU A 283 -23.30 -17.04 -7.48
CA LEU A 283 -24.21 -15.90 -7.40
C LEU A 283 -25.32 -16.22 -6.39
N ALA A 284 -25.72 -15.24 -5.60
CA ALA A 284 -26.89 -15.37 -4.73
C ALA A 284 -28.15 -15.56 -5.59
N ASP A 285 -29.10 -16.35 -5.09
CA ASP A 285 -30.44 -16.39 -5.68
C ASP A 285 -31.16 -15.10 -5.33
N SER A 286 -31.30 -14.22 -6.31
CA SER A 286 -31.95 -12.92 -6.12
C SER A 286 -33.47 -13.00 -6.05
N GLY A 287 -34.06 -14.21 -6.15
CA GLY A 287 -35.51 -14.42 -6.21
C GLY A 287 -36.18 -13.81 -7.45
N ASN A 288 -35.45 -13.03 -8.26
CA ASN A 288 -35.91 -12.39 -9.47
C ASN A 288 -35.23 -13.05 -10.69
N PRO A 289 -35.95 -13.88 -11.46
CA PRO A 289 -35.40 -14.56 -12.63
C PRO A 289 -34.98 -13.60 -13.77
N LEU A 290 -35.29 -12.31 -13.67
CA LEU A 290 -34.95 -11.26 -14.65
C LEU A 290 -33.72 -10.42 -14.26
N ASP A 291 -32.93 -10.84 -13.27
CA ASP A 291 -31.68 -10.16 -12.96
C ASP A 291 -30.68 -10.27 -14.12
N THR A 292 -30.52 -9.13 -14.80
CA THR A 292 -29.78 -9.02 -16.05
C THR A 292 -28.52 -8.18 -15.88
N PHE A 293 -27.42 -8.65 -16.46
CA PHE A 293 -26.22 -7.86 -16.69
C PHE A 293 -26.20 -7.50 -18.17
N MET A 294 -26.28 -6.21 -18.49
CA MET A 294 -26.40 -5.72 -19.87
C MET A 294 -27.53 -6.43 -20.66
N SER A 295 -28.72 -6.54 -20.06
CA SER A 295 -29.89 -7.19 -20.65
C SER A 295 -29.79 -8.72 -20.87
N ILE A 296 -28.69 -9.35 -20.45
CA ILE A 296 -28.51 -10.80 -20.49
C ILE A 296 -28.72 -11.38 -19.08
N PRO A 297 -29.46 -12.50 -18.91
CA PRO A 297 -29.57 -13.16 -17.61
C PRO A 297 -28.20 -13.43 -16.99
N THR A 298 -27.96 -12.93 -15.79
CA THR A 298 -26.63 -12.89 -15.17
C THR A 298 -26.01 -14.30 -15.05
N LYS A 299 -26.83 -15.31 -14.77
CA LYS A 299 -26.38 -16.71 -14.71
C LYS A 299 -25.88 -17.24 -16.06
N ALA A 300 -26.51 -16.85 -17.17
CA ALA A 300 -26.08 -17.22 -18.52
C ALA A 300 -24.78 -16.52 -18.91
N ALA A 301 -24.65 -15.23 -18.58
CA ALA A 301 -23.42 -14.46 -18.76
C ALA A 301 -22.24 -15.09 -18.00
N VAL A 302 -22.45 -15.49 -16.75
CA VAL A 302 -21.42 -16.18 -15.96
C VAL A 302 -21.08 -17.55 -16.55
N ALA A 303 -22.07 -18.34 -16.96
CA ALA A 303 -21.83 -19.65 -17.58
C ALA A 303 -21.01 -19.53 -18.88
N ALA A 304 -21.25 -18.49 -19.68
CA ALA A 304 -20.50 -18.20 -20.90
C ALA A 304 -19.02 -17.86 -20.64
N LEU A 305 -18.72 -17.20 -19.52
CA LEU A 305 -17.36 -16.80 -19.16
C LEU A 305 -16.57 -17.90 -18.46
N LYS A 306 -17.24 -18.92 -17.92
CA LYS A 306 -16.60 -20.05 -17.25
C LYS A 306 -15.86 -20.93 -18.25
N SER A 307 -14.60 -21.22 -17.94
CA SER A 307 -13.80 -22.24 -18.60
C SER A 307 -14.29 -23.65 -18.20
N HIS A 308 -13.78 -24.69 -18.88
CA HIS A 308 -14.15 -26.09 -18.58
C HIS A 308 -13.87 -26.50 -17.13
N ASN A 309 -12.89 -25.87 -16.48
CA ASN A 309 -12.58 -26.09 -15.06
C ASN A 309 -13.45 -25.29 -14.08
N GLY A 310 -14.38 -24.47 -14.57
CA GLY A 310 -15.27 -23.63 -13.77
C GLY A 310 -14.73 -22.24 -13.42
N ASP A 311 -13.50 -21.90 -13.83
CA ASP A 311 -12.86 -20.61 -13.57
C ASP A 311 -13.24 -19.55 -14.62
N ILE A 312 -13.21 -18.29 -14.22
CA ILE A 312 -13.33 -17.14 -15.13
C ILE A 312 -11.99 -16.40 -15.11
N THR A 313 -11.26 -16.41 -16.23
CA THR A 313 -9.97 -15.70 -16.35
C THR A 313 -10.11 -14.49 -17.27
N LEU A 314 -9.75 -13.32 -16.75
CA LEU A 314 -9.82 -12.04 -17.44
C LEU A 314 -8.43 -11.42 -17.46
N HIS A 315 -7.87 -11.25 -18.66
CA HIS A 315 -6.68 -10.43 -18.85
C HIS A 315 -7.09 -9.00 -19.15
N PHE A 316 -6.41 -8.04 -18.58
CA PHE A 316 -6.67 -6.62 -18.81
C PHE A 316 -5.35 -5.84 -18.84
N VAL A 317 -5.40 -4.63 -19.36
CA VAL A 317 -4.31 -3.67 -19.26
C VAL A 317 -4.93 -2.36 -18.79
N LEU A 318 -4.34 -1.77 -17.75
CA LEU A 318 -4.70 -0.43 -17.30
C LEU A 318 -3.67 0.55 -17.85
N ASP A 319 -4.12 1.43 -18.72
CA ASP A 319 -3.32 2.53 -19.25
C ASP A 319 -3.92 3.85 -18.78
N GLY A 320 -3.09 4.88 -18.59
CA GLY A 320 -3.61 6.21 -18.25
C GLY A 320 -2.54 7.18 -17.79
N ASN A 321 -2.93 8.45 -17.69
CA ASN A 321 -2.07 9.50 -17.18
C ASN A 321 -2.41 9.77 -15.70
N LEU A 322 -1.42 9.69 -14.81
CA LEU A 322 -1.62 9.95 -13.38
C LEU A 322 -2.02 11.41 -13.07
N ARG A 323 -1.81 12.35 -13.99
CA ARG A 323 -2.22 13.76 -13.85
C ARG A 323 -3.66 14.02 -14.25
N ASP A 324 -4.22 13.20 -15.14
CA ASP A 324 -5.64 13.20 -15.46
C ASP A 324 -6.18 11.78 -15.17
N PRO A 325 -6.52 11.47 -13.91
CA PRO A 325 -6.85 10.12 -13.45
C PRO A 325 -8.19 9.60 -13.97
N LYS A 326 -8.66 10.09 -15.13
CA LYS A 326 -9.58 9.36 -15.98
C LYS A 326 -8.85 8.13 -16.53
N PHE A 327 -8.63 7.16 -15.65
CA PHE A 327 -8.07 5.87 -16.03
C PHE A 327 -9.01 5.26 -17.05
N SER A 328 -8.49 5.14 -18.26
CA SER A 328 -9.15 4.41 -19.30
C SER A 328 -8.98 2.94 -18.99
N VAL A 329 -9.94 2.37 -18.27
CA VAL A 329 -10.26 0.95 -18.44
C VAL A 329 -10.92 0.80 -19.83
N GLN A 330 -10.29 1.32 -20.88
CA GLN A 330 -10.87 1.45 -22.21
C GLN A 330 -10.54 0.21 -23.03
N GLU A 331 -11.59 -0.29 -23.65
CA GLU A 331 -11.61 -1.25 -24.75
C GLU A 331 -11.14 -2.66 -24.43
N GLY A 332 -10.00 -2.87 -23.77
CA GLY A 332 -9.44 -4.21 -23.55
C GLY A 332 -10.34 -5.14 -22.72
N LEU A 333 -10.89 -4.64 -21.61
CA LEU A 333 -11.78 -5.42 -20.74
C LEU A 333 -13.14 -5.68 -21.42
N MET A 334 -13.77 -4.66 -22.00
CA MET A 334 -15.06 -4.79 -22.67
C MET A 334 -14.98 -5.64 -23.94
N LYS A 335 -13.90 -5.53 -24.72
CA LYS A 335 -13.64 -6.38 -25.89
C LYS A 335 -13.42 -7.83 -25.50
N ARG A 336 -12.77 -8.11 -24.36
CA ARG A 336 -12.58 -9.49 -23.87
C ARG A 336 -13.84 -10.08 -23.26
N ILE A 337 -14.63 -9.28 -22.54
CA ILE A 337 -15.99 -9.67 -22.13
C ILE A 337 -16.80 -10.02 -23.39
N GLY A 338 -16.82 -9.13 -24.39
CA GLY A 338 -17.48 -9.37 -25.68
C GLY A 338 -16.99 -10.61 -26.42
N ASN A 339 -15.67 -10.84 -26.48
CA ASN A 339 -15.08 -12.04 -27.10
C ASN A 339 -15.43 -13.32 -26.34
N GLY A 340 -15.47 -13.27 -25.00
CA GLY A 340 -15.92 -14.38 -24.16
C GLY A 340 -17.37 -14.75 -24.45
N PHE A 341 -18.24 -13.74 -24.59
CA PHE A 341 -19.63 -13.93 -25.02
C PHE A 341 -19.76 -14.51 -26.43
N ALA A 342 -19.04 -13.96 -27.42
CA ALA A 342 -19.03 -14.47 -28.80
C ALA A 342 -18.61 -15.95 -28.85
N LYS A 343 -17.55 -16.32 -28.12
CA LYS A 343 -17.06 -17.70 -28.04
C LYS A 343 -18.07 -18.66 -27.39
N ALA A 344 -18.77 -18.21 -26.35
CA ALA A 344 -19.78 -19.03 -25.65
C ALA A 344 -21.08 -19.21 -26.45
N LEU A 345 -21.45 -18.21 -27.26
CA LEU A 345 -22.59 -18.28 -28.16
C LEU A 345 -22.27 -18.98 -29.49
N GLY A 346 -21.02 -19.40 -29.71
CA GLY A 346 -20.58 -20.07 -30.93
C GLY A 346 -20.58 -19.15 -32.16
N VAL A 347 -20.60 -17.83 -31.97
CA VAL A 347 -20.64 -16.84 -33.05
C VAL A 347 -19.32 -16.09 -33.05
N SER A 348 -18.51 -16.21 -34.11
CA SER A 348 -17.32 -15.37 -34.21
C SER A 348 -17.72 -13.91 -34.36
N VAL A 349 -16.89 -12.98 -33.89
CA VAL A 349 -17.14 -11.54 -34.06
C VAL A 349 -17.15 -11.17 -35.56
N GLU A 350 -16.41 -11.91 -36.40
CA GLU A 350 -16.52 -11.83 -37.86
C GLU A 350 -17.90 -12.24 -38.42
N ASP A 351 -18.57 -13.24 -37.85
CA ASP A 351 -19.88 -13.73 -38.33
C ASP A 351 -21.03 -12.77 -37.98
N VAL A 352 -20.96 -12.07 -36.85
CA VAL A 352 -21.93 -11.02 -36.48
C VAL A 352 -21.74 -9.77 -37.34
N ALA A 353 -20.49 -9.41 -37.66
CA ALA A 353 -20.18 -8.31 -38.58
C ALA A 353 -20.66 -8.59 -40.01
N LYS A 354 -20.54 -9.85 -40.48
CA LYS A 354 -21.10 -10.28 -41.77
C LYS A 354 -22.63 -10.38 -41.75
N GLY A 355 -23.21 -10.93 -40.69
CA GLY A 355 -24.65 -11.12 -40.54
C GLY A 355 -25.45 -9.81 -40.50
N ALA A 356 -24.91 -8.77 -39.85
CA ALA A 356 -25.50 -7.43 -39.85
C ALA A 356 -25.38 -6.71 -41.21
N GLY A 357 -24.32 -7.00 -41.98
CA GLY A 357 -24.13 -6.48 -43.34
C GLY A 357 -25.09 -7.09 -44.37
N GLU A 358 -25.49 -8.35 -44.17
CA GLU A 358 -26.42 -9.04 -45.07
C GLU A 358 -27.90 -8.73 -44.77
N THR A 359 -28.27 -8.48 -43.51
CA THR A 359 -29.65 -8.11 -43.15
C THR A 359 -30.04 -6.73 -43.70
N VAL A 360 -29.10 -5.79 -43.80
CA VAL A 360 -29.34 -4.46 -44.39
C VAL A 360 -29.44 -4.54 -45.93
N LYS A 361 -28.66 -5.42 -46.57
CA LYS A 361 -28.77 -5.67 -48.03
C LYS A 361 -30.06 -6.39 -48.41
N GLY A 362 -30.52 -7.33 -47.59
CA GLY A 362 -31.79 -8.04 -47.79
C GLY A 362 -33.01 -7.12 -47.70
N LEU A 363 -33.04 -6.20 -46.73
CA LEU A 363 -34.10 -5.21 -46.58
C LEU A 363 -34.06 -4.11 -47.66
N GLY A 364 -32.87 -3.68 -48.08
CA GLY A 364 -32.72 -2.73 -49.18
C GLY A 364 -33.21 -3.29 -50.53
N ASN A 365 -32.95 -4.56 -50.82
CA ASN A 365 -33.40 -5.20 -52.06
C ASN A 365 -34.91 -5.52 -52.04
N ALA A 366 -35.47 -5.86 -50.88
CA ALA A 366 -36.91 -6.07 -50.74
C ALA A 366 -37.71 -4.77 -50.93
N LEU A 367 -37.20 -3.63 -50.43
CA LEU A 367 -37.80 -2.31 -50.64
C LEU A 367 -37.65 -1.81 -52.09
N LYS A 368 -36.51 -2.12 -52.74
CA LYS A 368 -36.26 -1.73 -54.14
C LYS A 368 -37.13 -2.48 -55.14
N ASN A 369 -37.49 -3.75 -54.85
CA ASN A 369 -38.43 -4.53 -55.64
C ASN A 369 -39.91 -4.12 -55.42
N LEU A 370 -40.22 -3.42 -54.34
CA LEU A 370 -41.55 -2.89 -54.02
C LEU A 370 -41.80 -1.48 -54.62
N LEU A 371 -40.74 -0.79 -55.05
CA LEU A 371 -40.82 0.59 -55.55
C LEU A 371 -40.53 0.76 -57.05
N GLY A 372 -40.31 -0.32 -57.81
CA GLY A 372 -40.36 -0.37 -59.28
C GLY A 372 -39.85 0.88 -60.03
N GLN A 373 -38.60 0.78 -60.52
CA GLN A 373 -37.78 1.71 -61.31
C GLN A 373 -36.67 2.43 -60.53
#